data_AF-A0A382T926-F1
#
_entry.id   AF-A0A382T926-F1
#
_cell.length_a   1.000
_cell.length_b   1.000
_cell.length_c   1.000
_cell.angle_alpha   90.00
_cell.angle_beta   90.00
_cell.angle_gamma   90.00
#
_symmetry.space_group_name_H-M   'P 1'
#
loop_
_entity.id
_entity.type
_entity.pdbx_description
1 polymer ?
#
loop_
_entity_poly.entity_id
_entity_poly.type
_entity_poly.pdbx_seq_one_letter_code
_entity_poly.pdbx_strand_id
1 'polypeptide(L)'
;MVNKFNNPLRVFGWSIILLTFAFLINNILNFWYYFPGVDKFFANYNFFFENKKELTQSEIFKSWLQFSIYIIAIVISYIYVKMYNEVNLEKDSEYLSNFSAYIIRSCFWGVFFVGIADMILSFLRVEDLLIPLFGDNLGMDLSRSRFRGPYIHFPLIIFSFIIGYYFKSLG
;
A
#
# COMPACT_ATOMS: atom_id res chain seq x y z
N MET A 1 -21.81 -32.52 1.29
CA MET A 1 -22.28 -31.13 1.51
C MET A 1 -21.15 -30.11 1.62
N VAL A 2 -19.96 -30.47 2.15
CA VAL A 2 -18.82 -29.54 2.32
C VAL A 2 -18.33 -28.89 1.01
N ASN A 3 -18.30 -29.63 -0.12
CA ASN A 3 -17.81 -29.08 -1.40
C ASN A 3 -18.66 -27.95 -2.01
N LYS A 4 -19.94 -27.78 -1.61
CA LYS A 4 -20.83 -26.79 -2.24
C LYS A 4 -20.61 -25.36 -1.73
N PHE A 5 -19.99 -25.20 -0.55
CA PHE A 5 -19.72 -23.90 0.08
C PHE A 5 -18.28 -23.40 -0.09
N ASN A 6 -17.40 -24.18 -0.70
CA ASN A 6 -15.99 -23.82 -0.85
C ASN A 6 -15.81 -22.54 -1.70
N ASN A 7 -16.47 -22.43 -2.86
CA ASN A 7 -16.28 -21.27 -3.73
C ASN A 7 -16.78 -19.95 -3.15
N PRO A 8 -17.99 -19.87 -2.54
CA PRO A 8 -18.43 -18.65 -1.86
C PRO A 8 -17.46 -18.18 -0.77
N LEU A 9 -16.93 -19.12 0.04
CA LEU A 9 -15.96 -18.80 1.09
C LEU A 9 -14.63 -18.30 0.51
N ARG A 10 -14.17 -18.91 -0.59
CA ARG A 10 -12.96 -18.46 -1.30
C ARG A 10 -13.13 -17.05 -1.87
N VAL A 11 -14.27 -16.76 -2.50
CA VAL A 11 -14.57 -15.42 -3.04
C VAL A 11 -14.56 -14.39 -1.92
N PHE A 12 -15.13 -14.73 -0.76
CA PHE A 12 -15.13 -13.88 0.41
C PHE A 12 -13.72 -13.65 0.98
N GLY A 13 -12.90 -14.70 1.09
CA GLY A 13 -11.51 -14.58 1.56
C GLY A 13 -10.66 -13.70 0.63
N TRP A 14 -10.69 -13.99 -0.68
CA TRP A 14 -9.95 -13.21 -1.67
C TRP A 14 -10.46 -11.77 -1.80
N SER A 15 -11.75 -11.52 -1.61
CA SER A 15 -12.30 -10.17 -1.69
C SER A 15 -11.80 -9.30 -0.54
N ILE A 16 -11.73 -9.81 0.69
CA ILE A 16 -11.18 -9.06 1.84
C ILE A 16 -9.74 -8.62 1.55
N ILE A 17 -8.93 -9.51 0.98
CA ILE A 17 -7.51 -9.26 0.71
C ILE A 17 -7.37 -8.21 -0.39
N LEU A 18 -8.07 -8.40 -1.52
CA LEU A 18 -8.03 -7.44 -2.62
C LEU A 18 -8.62 -6.09 -2.22
N LEU A 19 -9.66 -6.05 -1.38
CA LEU A 19 -10.20 -4.81 -0.81
C LEU A 19 -9.19 -4.10 0.10
N THR A 20 -8.38 -4.85 0.84
CA THR A 20 -7.29 -4.29 1.65
C THR A 20 -6.26 -3.60 0.75
N PHE A 21 -5.86 -4.24 -0.35
CA PHE A 21 -4.97 -3.60 -1.34
C PHE A 21 -5.62 -2.40 -2.04
N ALA A 22 -6.90 -2.50 -2.41
CA ALA A 22 -7.66 -1.38 -2.95
C ALA A 22 -7.67 -0.18 -1.99
N PHE A 23 -7.83 -0.43 -0.69
CA PHE A 23 -7.76 0.60 0.34
C PHE A 23 -6.37 1.24 0.46
N LEU A 24 -5.29 0.45 0.40
CA LEU A 24 -3.92 0.97 0.39
C LEU A 24 -3.65 1.85 -0.82
N ILE A 25 -4.07 1.42 -2.02
CA ILE A 25 -3.97 2.21 -3.25
C ILE A 25 -4.78 3.52 -3.10
N ASN A 26 -5.99 3.43 -2.58
CA ASN A 26 -6.84 4.60 -2.37
C ASN A 26 -6.21 5.61 -1.39
N ASN A 27 -5.53 5.15 -0.34
CA ASN A 27 -4.78 6.02 0.57
C ASN A 27 -3.63 6.74 -0.13
N ILE A 28 -2.89 6.06 -1.00
CA ILE A 28 -1.85 6.70 -1.81
C ILE A 28 -2.48 7.78 -2.70
N LEU A 29 -3.58 7.49 -3.38
CA LEU A 29 -4.30 8.46 -4.21
C LEU A 29 -4.77 9.69 -3.39
N ASN A 30 -5.28 9.49 -2.19
CA ASN A 30 -5.75 10.56 -1.31
C ASN A 30 -4.60 11.47 -0.86
N PHE A 31 -3.52 10.89 -0.32
CA PHE A 31 -2.48 11.66 0.35
C PHE A 31 -1.38 12.17 -0.57
N TRP A 32 -1.06 11.44 -1.65
CA TRP A 32 0.01 11.82 -2.57
C TRP A 32 -0.51 12.56 -3.80
N TYR A 33 -1.66 12.15 -4.32
CA TYR A 33 -2.24 12.73 -5.53
C TYR A 33 -3.41 13.67 -5.24
N TYR A 34 -3.73 13.89 -3.97
CA TYR A 34 -4.81 14.77 -3.52
C TYR A 34 -6.17 14.42 -4.15
N PHE A 35 -6.43 13.12 -4.33
CA PHE A 35 -7.74 12.67 -4.79
C PHE A 35 -8.78 12.93 -3.69
N PRO A 36 -10.03 13.22 -4.08
CA PRO A 36 -11.08 13.65 -3.16
C PRO A 36 -11.45 12.60 -2.11
N GLY A 37 -11.36 11.31 -2.45
CA GLY A 37 -11.78 10.19 -1.61
C GLY A 37 -13.15 9.63 -2.02
N VAL A 38 -13.39 8.37 -1.64
CA VAL A 38 -14.68 7.67 -1.89
C VAL A 38 -15.80 8.16 -0.96
N ASP A 39 -15.44 8.73 0.20
CA ASP A 39 -16.38 9.42 1.08
C ASP A 39 -17.06 10.60 0.35
N LYS A 40 -16.28 11.43 -0.35
CA LYS A 40 -16.82 12.55 -1.12
C LYS A 40 -17.61 12.11 -2.35
N PHE A 41 -17.30 10.93 -2.90
CA PHE A 41 -18.13 10.31 -3.94
C PHE A 41 -19.57 10.10 -3.43
N PHE A 42 -19.72 9.42 -2.30
CA PHE A 42 -21.04 9.12 -1.73
C PHE A 42 -21.76 10.37 -1.22
N ALA A 43 -21.01 11.32 -0.66
CA ALA A 43 -21.55 12.61 -0.25
C ALA A 43 -22.13 13.42 -1.44
N ASN A 44 -21.58 13.28 -2.65
CA ASN A 44 -22.12 13.94 -3.85
C ASN A 44 -23.54 13.49 -4.22
N TYR A 45 -23.86 12.23 -3.94
CA TYR A 45 -25.19 11.67 -4.18
C TYR A 45 -26.10 11.77 -2.94
N ASN A 46 -25.69 12.51 -1.90
CA ASN A 46 -26.34 12.55 -0.58
C ASN A 46 -26.57 11.15 0.01
N PHE A 47 -25.67 10.22 -0.31
CA PHE A 47 -25.72 8.84 0.15
C PHE A 47 -24.75 8.72 1.34
N PHE A 48 -25.27 8.38 2.52
CA PHE A 48 -24.53 8.21 3.78
C PHE A 48 -23.79 9.43 4.38
N PHE A 49 -23.38 10.43 3.60
CA PHE A 49 -22.59 11.57 4.06
C PHE A 49 -23.16 12.90 3.55
N GLU A 50 -23.13 13.95 4.39
CA GLU A 50 -23.47 15.31 3.95
C GLU A 50 -22.28 15.97 3.25
N ASN A 51 -22.51 16.49 2.04
CA ASN A 51 -21.51 17.23 1.31
C ASN A 51 -21.47 18.69 1.75
N LYS A 52 -20.36 19.11 2.37
CA LYS A 52 -20.14 20.51 2.78
C LYS A 52 -19.63 21.42 1.65
N LYS A 53 -19.22 20.84 0.51
CA LYS A 53 -18.62 21.57 -0.61
C LYS A 53 -19.03 20.91 -1.93
N GLU A 54 -19.44 21.71 -2.90
CA GLU A 54 -19.70 21.24 -4.26
C GLU A 54 -18.37 20.77 -4.89
N LEU A 55 -18.36 19.53 -5.39
CA LEU A 55 -17.20 18.96 -6.08
C LEU A 55 -17.10 19.51 -7.50
N THR A 56 -15.89 19.85 -7.90
CA THR A 56 -15.60 20.22 -9.29
C THR A 56 -15.79 19.00 -10.21
N GLN A 57 -16.11 19.19 -11.49
CA GLN A 57 -16.25 18.09 -12.46
C GLN A 57 -15.04 17.15 -12.50
N SER A 58 -13.82 17.70 -12.38
CA SER A 58 -12.59 16.90 -12.30
C SER A 58 -12.52 16.04 -11.04
N GLU A 59 -12.98 16.54 -9.89
CA GLU A 59 -12.99 15.81 -8.64
C GLU A 59 -14.03 14.70 -8.66
N ILE A 60 -15.21 14.94 -9.26
CA ILE A 60 -16.22 13.91 -9.48
C ILE A 60 -15.63 12.73 -10.29
N PHE A 61 -14.89 13.01 -11.35
CA PHE A 61 -14.23 11.97 -12.14
C PHE A 61 -13.20 11.17 -11.32
N LYS A 62 -12.35 11.87 -10.53
CA LYS A 62 -11.38 11.22 -9.64
C LYS A 62 -12.04 10.36 -8.58
N SER A 63 -13.13 10.84 -7.98
CA SER A 63 -13.95 10.09 -7.03
C SER A 63 -14.52 8.80 -7.63
N TRP A 64 -15.02 8.87 -8.87
CA TRP A 64 -15.51 7.71 -9.61
C TRP A 64 -14.41 6.68 -9.89
N LEU A 65 -13.21 7.14 -10.24
CA LEU A 65 -12.04 6.26 -10.43
C LEU A 65 -11.64 5.56 -9.12
N GLN A 66 -11.70 6.26 -8.00
CA GLN A 66 -11.43 5.64 -6.69
C GLN A 66 -12.46 4.58 -6.34
N PHE A 67 -13.75 4.88 -6.54
CA PHE A 67 -14.82 3.92 -6.31
C PHE A 67 -14.68 2.68 -7.20
N SER A 68 -14.29 2.86 -8.48
CA SER A 68 -14.14 1.75 -9.41
C SER A 68 -13.03 0.78 -9.01
N ILE A 69 -11.95 1.23 -8.36
CA ILE A 69 -10.89 0.36 -7.85
C ILE A 69 -11.46 -0.69 -6.87
N TYR A 70 -12.39 -0.31 -5.99
CA TYR A 70 -13.02 -1.23 -5.04
C TYR A 70 -13.94 -2.24 -5.75
N ILE A 71 -14.69 -1.80 -6.76
CA ILE A 71 -15.53 -2.70 -7.56
C ILE A 71 -14.66 -3.70 -8.33
N ILE A 72 -13.58 -3.23 -8.94
CA ILE A 72 -12.61 -4.07 -9.66
C ILE A 72 -12.01 -5.13 -8.72
N ALA A 73 -11.65 -4.76 -7.47
CA ALA A 73 -11.14 -5.72 -6.49
C ALA A 73 -12.13 -6.88 -6.21
N ILE A 74 -13.42 -6.58 -6.06
CA ILE A 74 -14.46 -7.60 -5.85
C ILE A 74 -14.64 -8.46 -7.10
N VAL A 75 -14.70 -7.85 -8.29
CA VAL A 75 -14.87 -8.55 -9.56
C VAL A 75 -13.69 -9.48 -9.83
N ILE A 76 -12.46 -9.03 -9.58
CA ILE A 76 -11.24 -9.85 -9.73
C ILE A 76 -11.30 -11.05 -8.78
N SER A 77 -11.71 -10.87 -7.52
CA SER A 77 -11.88 -12.00 -6.57
C SER A 77 -12.82 -13.06 -7.14
N TYR A 78 -13.98 -12.63 -7.65
CA TYR A 78 -14.97 -13.53 -8.23
C TYR A 78 -14.43 -14.27 -9.46
N ILE A 79 -13.79 -13.56 -10.39
CA ILE A 79 -13.20 -14.14 -11.60
C ILE A 79 -12.11 -15.14 -11.23
N TYR A 80 -11.23 -14.80 -10.28
CA TYR A 80 -10.14 -15.66 -9.83
C TYR A 80 -10.66 -17.02 -9.32
N VAL A 81 -11.65 -17.01 -8.43
CA VAL A 81 -12.22 -18.26 -7.89
C VAL A 81 -12.94 -19.07 -8.96
N LYS A 82 -13.61 -18.40 -9.90
CA LYS A 82 -14.28 -19.08 -11.02
C LYS A 82 -13.28 -19.75 -11.96
N MET A 83 -12.16 -19.09 -12.25
CA MET A 83 -11.09 -19.66 -13.09
C MET A 83 -10.40 -20.84 -12.40
N TYR A 84 -10.20 -20.78 -11.08
CA TYR A 84 -9.50 -21.81 -10.29
C TYR A 84 -10.46 -22.58 -9.38
N ASN A 85 -11.57 -23.09 -9.93
CA ASN A 85 -12.64 -23.73 -9.17
C ASN A 85 -12.19 -25.03 -8.44
N GLU A 86 -11.21 -25.74 -8.98
CA GLU A 86 -10.77 -27.04 -8.43
C GLU A 86 -9.77 -26.94 -7.26
N VAL A 87 -9.43 -25.72 -6.83
CA VAL A 87 -8.46 -25.50 -5.75
C VAL A 87 -9.15 -25.58 -4.38
N ASN A 88 -8.56 -26.36 -3.48
CA ASN A 88 -9.01 -26.49 -2.10
C ASN A 88 -8.68 -25.24 -1.26
N LEU A 89 -9.54 -24.93 -0.28
CA LEU A 89 -9.35 -23.84 0.69
C LEU A 89 -8.00 -23.90 1.42
N GLU A 90 -7.49 -25.10 1.69
CA GLU A 90 -6.20 -25.30 2.35
C GLU A 90 -5.02 -24.75 1.52
N LYS A 91 -5.06 -24.93 0.19
CA LYS A 91 -4.03 -24.38 -0.70
C LYS A 91 -4.08 -22.86 -0.74
N ASP A 92 -5.27 -22.28 -0.84
CA ASP A 92 -5.43 -20.82 -0.77
C ASP A 92 -4.87 -20.28 0.56
N SER A 93 -5.16 -20.95 1.68
CA SER A 93 -4.61 -20.60 3.00
C SER A 93 -3.08 -20.65 3.02
N GLU A 94 -2.47 -21.70 2.46
CA GLU A 94 -1.02 -21.83 2.37
C GLU A 94 -0.39 -20.70 1.54
N TYR A 95 -0.97 -20.38 0.37
CA TYR A 95 -0.49 -19.27 -0.46
C TYR A 95 -0.58 -17.93 0.26
N LEU A 96 -1.71 -17.65 0.91
CA LEU A 96 -1.93 -16.39 1.62
C LEU A 96 -1.04 -16.27 2.87
N SER A 97 -0.80 -17.37 3.56
CA SER A 97 0.12 -17.43 4.70
C SER A 97 1.56 -17.16 4.26
N ASN A 98 2.02 -17.80 3.18
CA ASN A 98 3.33 -17.55 2.59
C ASN A 98 3.49 -16.10 2.11
N PHE A 99 2.44 -15.54 1.51
CA PHE A 99 2.41 -14.15 1.06
C PHE A 99 2.46 -13.17 2.25
N SER A 100 1.70 -13.42 3.31
CA SER A 100 1.76 -12.63 4.55
C SER A 100 3.14 -12.68 5.18
N ALA A 101 3.75 -13.86 5.28
CA ALA A 101 5.09 -14.04 5.80
C ALA A 101 6.14 -13.26 4.97
N TYR A 102 5.98 -13.22 3.65
CA TYR A 102 6.82 -12.39 2.77
C TYR A 102 6.68 -10.89 3.07
N ILE A 103 5.45 -10.38 3.22
CA ILE A 103 5.21 -8.98 3.58
C ILE A 103 5.85 -8.65 4.92
N ILE A 104 5.66 -9.48 5.94
CA ILE A 104 6.22 -9.26 7.28
C ILE A 104 7.75 -9.17 7.23
N ARG A 105 8.41 -10.12 6.55
CA ARG A 105 9.88 -10.09 6.37
C ARG A 105 10.35 -8.83 5.64
N SER A 106 9.63 -8.44 4.59
CA SER A 106 9.96 -7.24 3.79
C SER A 106 9.81 -5.96 4.60
N CYS A 107 8.74 -5.85 5.39
CA CYS A 107 8.51 -4.73 6.31
C CYS A 107 9.54 -4.68 7.43
N PHE A 108 9.96 -5.84 7.98
CA PHE A 108 11.03 -5.91 8.98
C PHE A 108 12.32 -5.30 8.45
N TRP A 109 12.80 -5.78 7.29
CA TRP A 109 13.99 -5.22 6.64
C TRP A 109 13.79 -3.75 6.26
N GLY A 110 12.57 -3.36 5.85
CA GLY A 110 12.20 -1.98 5.54
C GLY A 110 12.43 -1.04 6.72
N VAL A 111 11.85 -1.36 7.87
CA VAL A 111 12.01 -0.57 9.09
C VAL A 111 13.47 -0.59 9.57
N PHE A 112 14.16 -1.72 9.45
CA PHE A 112 15.57 -1.83 9.84
C PHE A 112 16.48 -0.91 9.02
N PHE A 113 16.43 -0.99 7.69
CA PHE A 113 17.29 -0.17 6.83
C PHE A 113 16.93 1.31 6.90
N VAL A 114 15.64 1.66 6.91
CA VAL A 114 15.20 3.04 7.09
C VAL A 114 15.66 3.57 8.45
N GLY A 115 15.56 2.78 9.52
CA GLY A 115 16.03 3.16 10.86
C GLY A 115 17.53 3.43 10.91
N ILE A 116 18.36 2.60 10.24
CA ILE A 116 19.81 2.85 10.13
C ILE A 116 20.07 4.14 9.35
N ALA A 117 19.41 4.34 8.22
CA ALA A 117 19.57 5.54 7.41
C ALA A 117 19.17 6.80 8.21
N ASP A 118 18.07 6.75 8.95
CA ASP A 118 17.61 7.85 9.79
C ASP A 118 18.58 8.13 10.95
N MET A 119 19.16 7.10 11.57
CA MET A 119 20.19 7.26 12.60
C MET A 119 21.40 8.00 12.03
N ILE A 120 21.92 7.57 10.88
CA ILE A 120 23.08 8.19 10.22
C ILE A 120 22.76 9.64 9.81
N LEU A 121 21.64 9.86 9.13
CA LEU A 121 21.27 11.19 8.65
C LEU A 121 20.88 12.16 9.76
N SER A 122 20.44 11.65 10.91
CA SER A 122 20.18 12.47 12.09
C SER A 122 21.50 12.85 12.78
N PHE A 123 22.44 11.91 12.90
CA PHE A 123 23.80 12.20 13.38
C PHE A 123 24.51 13.25 12.51
N LEU A 124 24.56 13.04 11.20
CA LEU A 124 25.20 13.98 10.26
C LEU A 124 24.56 15.37 10.28
N ARG A 125 23.27 15.44 10.57
CA ARG A 125 22.56 16.72 10.71
C ARG A 125 22.92 17.44 12.01
N VAL A 126 23.03 16.72 13.12
CA VAL A 126 23.37 17.32 14.43
C VAL A 126 24.80 17.85 14.44
N GLU A 127 25.73 17.14 13.78
CA GLU A 127 27.13 17.55 13.68
C GLU A 127 27.40 18.55 12.54
N ASP A 128 26.36 19.07 11.88
CA ASP A 128 26.47 19.97 10.71
C ASP A 128 27.38 19.45 9.57
N LEU A 129 27.51 18.12 9.45
CA LEU A 129 28.37 17.45 8.46
C LEU A 129 27.70 17.24 7.10
N LEU A 130 26.39 17.45 6.99
CA LEU A 130 25.65 17.25 5.73
C LEU A 130 26.14 18.15 4.59
N ILE A 131 26.35 19.44 4.86
CA ILE A 131 26.81 20.41 3.86
C ILE A 131 28.27 20.15 3.47
N PRO A 132 29.22 19.96 4.42
CA PRO A 132 30.60 19.60 4.09
C PRO A 132 30.75 18.32 3.27
N LEU A 133 29.92 17.30 3.51
CA LEU A 133 30.04 16.00 2.83
C LEU A 133 29.33 15.93 1.48
N PHE A 134 28.16 16.56 1.35
CA PHE A 134 27.30 16.43 0.16
C PHE A 134 27.16 17.74 -0.64
N GLY A 135 27.77 18.84 -0.18
CA GLY A 135 27.64 20.17 -0.74
C GLY A 135 26.36 20.89 -0.32
N ASP A 136 26.27 22.18 -0.61
CA ASP A 136 25.17 23.05 -0.16
C ASP A 136 23.80 22.55 -0.62
N ASN A 137 23.66 22.21 -1.90
CA ASN A 137 22.37 21.83 -2.49
C ASN A 137 21.83 20.52 -1.89
N LEU A 138 22.60 19.42 -2.00
CA LEU A 138 22.17 18.11 -1.52
C LEU A 138 22.19 18.02 0.01
N GLY A 139 23.16 18.65 0.68
CA GLY A 139 23.22 18.71 2.13
C GLY A 139 21.99 19.40 2.74
N MET A 140 21.55 20.52 2.16
CA MET A 140 20.32 21.19 2.58
C MET A 140 19.08 20.33 2.30
N ASP A 141 18.99 19.66 1.16
CA ASP A 141 17.84 18.80 0.87
C ASP A 141 17.78 17.57 1.77
N LEU A 142 18.92 16.92 2.04
CA LEU A 142 19.04 15.80 2.98
C LEU A 142 18.70 16.20 4.43
N SER A 143 18.80 17.49 4.78
CA SER A 143 18.35 17.98 6.09
C SER A 143 16.81 17.98 6.23
N ARG A 144 16.08 18.00 5.11
CA ARG A 144 14.61 18.11 5.06
C ARG A 144 13.97 16.73 5.04
N SER A 145 13.06 16.49 6.00
CA SER A 145 12.29 15.23 6.06
C SER A 145 11.50 14.93 4.77
N ARG A 146 10.97 15.96 4.10
CA ARG A 146 10.25 15.81 2.81
C ARG A 146 11.11 15.18 1.71
N PHE A 147 12.41 15.44 1.71
CA PHE A 147 13.33 14.88 0.70
C PHE A 147 13.73 13.44 1.06
N ARG A 148 13.98 13.17 2.35
CA ARG A 148 14.38 11.83 2.83
C ARG A 148 13.35 10.75 2.48
N GLY A 149 12.05 11.07 2.57
CA GLY A 149 10.97 10.14 2.19
C GLY A 149 11.18 9.51 0.80
N PRO A 150 10.92 10.24 -0.29
CA PRO A 150 10.99 9.71 -1.65
C PRO A 150 12.40 9.29 -2.10
N TYR A 151 13.46 9.97 -1.67
CA TYR A 151 14.80 9.74 -2.21
C TYR A 151 15.66 8.77 -1.39
N ILE A 152 15.31 8.50 -0.14
CA ILE A 152 16.09 7.62 0.73
C ILE A 152 15.19 6.48 1.22
N HIS A 153 14.04 6.78 1.82
CA HIS A 153 13.23 5.77 2.48
C HIS A 153 12.58 4.84 1.45
N PHE A 154 11.98 5.38 0.38
CA PHE A 154 11.35 4.56 -0.66
C PHE A 154 12.32 3.60 -1.37
N PRO A 155 13.51 4.03 -1.82
CA PRO A 155 14.51 3.12 -2.37
C PRO A 155 14.92 2.02 -1.39
N LEU A 156 15.12 2.35 -0.11
CA LEU A 156 15.46 1.36 0.92
C LEU A 156 14.30 0.39 1.18
N ILE A 157 13.06 0.86 1.18
CA ILE A 157 11.87 0.00 1.29
C ILE A 157 11.82 -0.95 0.09
N ILE A 158 12.00 -0.47 -1.14
CA ILE A 158 12.03 -1.32 -2.34
C ILE A 158 13.14 -2.38 -2.22
N PHE A 159 14.34 -1.97 -1.80
CA PHE A 159 15.45 -2.88 -1.55
C PHE A 159 15.11 -3.93 -0.49
N SER A 160 14.35 -3.55 0.53
CA SER A 160 13.90 -4.46 1.60
C SER A 160 12.91 -5.51 1.11
N PHE A 161 12.03 -5.17 0.18
CA PHE A 161 11.14 -6.13 -0.48
C PHE A 161 11.93 -7.12 -1.36
N ILE A 162 12.98 -6.64 -2.04
CA ILE A 162 13.90 -7.52 -2.78
C ILE A 162 14.60 -8.50 -1.82
N ILE A 163 15.12 -8.01 -0.69
CA ILE A 163 15.75 -8.86 0.33
C ILE A 163 14.74 -9.86 0.92
N GLY A 164 13.54 -9.41 1.30
CA GLY A 164 12.50 -10.27 1.88
C GLY A 164 12.06 -11.41 0.95
N TYR A 165 12.29 -11.26 -0.37
CA TYR A 165 12.03 -12.29 -1.37
C TYR A 165 13.13 -13.37 -1.35
N TYR A 166 14.39 -12.98 -1.30
CA TYR A 166 15.53 -13.91 -1.31
C TYR A 166 15.78 -14.56 0.06
N PHE A 167 15.66 -13.80 1.14
CA PHE A 167 15.94 -14.25 2.50
C PHE A 167 14.64 -14.70 3.17
N LYS A 168 14.42 -16.01 3.23
CA LYS A 168 13.22 -16.63 3.81
C LYS A 168 13.27 -16.75 5.34
N SER A 169 14.44 -16.55 5.97
CA SER A 169 14.57 -16.43 7.44
C SER A 169 14.68 -14.96 7.87
N LEU A 170 14.43 -14.71 9.16
CA LEU A 170 14.62 -13.39 9.80
C LEU A 170 16.03 -13.25 10.43
N GLY A 171 16.94 -14.14 10.05
CA GLY A 171 18.09 -14.59 10.86
C GLY A 171 18.03 -16.10 10.96
#